data_AF-A0A6A5NQF3-F1
#
_entry.id   AF-A0A6A5NQF3-F1
#
_cell.length_a   1.000
_cell.length_b   1.000
_cell.length_c   1.000
_cell.angle_alpha   90.00
_cell.angle_beta   90.00
_cell.angle_gamma   90.00
#
_symmetry.space_group_name_H-M   'P 1'
#
loop_
_entity.id
_entity.type
_entity.pdbx_description
1 polymer ?
#
loop_
_entity_poly.entity_id
_entity_poly.type
_entity_poly.pdbx_seq_one_letter_code
_entity_poly.pdbx_strand_id
1 'polypeptide(L)'
;MLIQGPEVSHGNPKIFKNFIRALCNANTSEGFQPKRDVSIPEVNLPKGKLGPQNLALHPNNRTMLAFFAGGVHGDIRQVLLQHWKDKDSEVQVHEYLPKDQDYTKLMGQSKFCLCPSGHEVASPRVVEAIHAGCVPVIICDNYSLPFSDVLNWSQFSLNIPVEKIPYIKRVSRNKYLRLHMNVLRVRRHFLINRPLKPFDMMHMILHSLWLRRLNFKLMASNS
;
A
#
# COMPACT_ATOMS: atom_id res chain seq x y z
N MET A 1 -26.51 -7.21 -2.36
CA MET A 1 -25.99 -6.64 -3.62
C MET A 1 -24.51 -6.36 -3.35
N LEU A 2 -23.61 -7.23 -3.82
CA LEU A 2 -22.16 -7.03 -3.65
C LEU A 2 -21.78 -5.80 -4.49
N ILE A 3 -21.26 -4.74 -3.86
CA ILE A 3 -20.80 -3.56 -4.58
C ILE A 3 -19.50 -3.96 -5.26
N GLN A 4 -19.56 -4.24 -6.55
CA GLN A 4 -18.39 -4.57 -7.35
C GLN A 4 -17.54 -3.31 -7.55
N GLY A 5 -16.21 -3.44 -7.47
CA GLY A 5 -15.28 -2.35 -7.77
C GLY A 5 -15.35 -1.92 -9.24
N PRO A 6 -14.70 -0.82 -9.63
CA PRO A 6 -14.61 -0.38 -11.01
C PRO A 6 -13.92 -1.44 -11.88
N GLU A 7 -14.59 -1.86 -12.95
CA GLU A 7 -14.05 -2.82 -13.92
C GLU A 7 -13.23 -2.14 -15.00
N VAL A 8 -12.17 -2.81 -15.43
CA VAL A 8 -11.45 -2.42 -16.65
C VAL A 8 -12.33 -2.75 -17.85
N SER A 9 -12.64 -1.74 -18.68
CA SER A 9 -13.42 -1.97 -19.90
C SER A 9 -12.78 -3.03 -20.79
N HIS A 10 -13.61 -3.94 -21.32
CA HIS A 10 -13.22 -4.94 -22.32
C HIS A 10 -13.75 -4.60 -23.73
N GLY A 11 -14.34 -3.42 -23.92
CA GLY A 11 -15.09 -3.08 -25.12
C GLY A 11 -14.28 -3.01 -26.42
N ASN A 12 -12.95 -2.80 -26.36
CA ASN A 12 -12.09 -2.81 -27.54
C ASN A 12 -10.68 -3.39 -27.27
N PRO A 13 -10.55 -4.73 -27.24
CA PRO A 13 -9.29 -5.40 -26.89
C PRO A 13 -8.15 -5.13 -27.88
N LYS A 14 -8.47 -4.74 -29.13
CA LYS A 14 -7.46 -4.42 -30.15
C LYS A 14 -6.71 -3.13 -29.83
N ILE A 15 -7.42 -2.09 -29.34
CA ILE A 15 -6.79 -0.85 -28.87
C ILE A 15 -5.88 -1.16 -27.68
N PHE A 16 -6.33 -2.07 -26.81
CA PHE A 16 -5.61 -2.48 -25.61
C PHE A 16 -4.33 -3.29 -25.83
N LYS A 17 -3.97 -3.58 -27.07
CA LYS A 17 -2.70 -4.25 -27.40
C LYS A 17 -1.48 -3.32 -27.38
N ASN A 18 -1.66 -2.03 -27.71
CA ASN A 18 -0.55 -1.15 -28.09
C ASN A 18 -0.36 0.10 -27.20
N PHE A 19 -1.10 0.25 -26.10
CA PHE A 19 -0.81 1.31 -25.12
C PHE A 19 -0.28 0.73 -23.80
N ILE A 20 0.20 1.65 -22.98
CA ILE A 20 0.57 1.44 -21.58
C ILE A 20 -0.57 2.01 -20.71
N ARG A 21 -1.12 1.22 -19.79
CA ARG A 21 -2.07 1.73 -18.79
C ARG A 21 -1.32 2.14 -17.54
N ALA A 22 -1.70 3.24 -16.93
CA ALA A 22 -1.30 3.60 -15.58
C ALA A 22 -2.52 3.44 -14.67
N LEU A 23 -2.51 2.44 -13.78
CA LEU A 23 -3.67 2.04 -12.98
C LEU A 23 -3.33 1.96 -11.50
N CYS A 24 -4.23 2.43 -10.63
CA CYS A 24 -4.14 2.16 -9.19
C CYS A 24 -4.50 0.69 -8.91
N ASN A 25 -5.63 0.21 -9.44
CA ASN A 25 -6.05 -1.19 -9.36
C ASN A 25 -5.20 -2.08 -10.27
N ALA A 26 -3.95 -2.33 -9.88
CA ALA A 26 -2.98 -3.12 -10.62
C ALA A 26 -3.11 -4.62 -10.32
N ASN A 27 -4.30 -5.18 -10.53
CA ASN A 27 -4.62 -6.58 -10.26
C ASN A 27 -4.27 -7.49 -11.45
N THR A 28 -3.31 -8.39 -11.27
CA THR A 28 -2.86 -9.30 -12.32
C THR A 28 -3.90 -10.37 -12.70
N SER A 29 -4.86 -10.69 -11.81
CA SER A 29 -5.97 -11.60 -12.15
C SER A 29 -7.06 -10.94 -12.98
N GLU A 30 -7.12 -9.60 -13.00
CA GLU A 30 -8.09 -8.79 -13.78
C GLU A 30 -7.44 -8.19 -15.05
N GLY A 31 -6.33 -8.79 -15.49
CA GLY A 31 -5.70 -8.46 -16.76
C GLY A 31 -4.71 -7.30 -16.69
N PHE A 32 -4.31 -6.81 -15.53
CA PHE A 32 -3.12 -5.96 -15.40
C PHE A 32 -1.87 -6.74 -15.85
N GLN A 33 -1.07 -6.17 -16.75
CA GLN A 33 0.12 -6.83 -17.28
C GLN A 33 1.37 -6.08 -16.82
N PRO A 34 2.11 -6.56 -15.80
CA PRO A 34 3.25 -5.83 -15.24
C PRO A 34 4.33 -5.47 -16.26
N LYS A 35 4.50 -6.27 -17.33
CA LYS A 35 5.47 -6.00 -18.39
C LYS A 35 5.08 -4.84 -19.32
N ARG A 36 3.79 -4.47 -19.38
CA ARG A 36 3.25 -3.47 -20.32
C ARG A 36 2.61 -2.29 -19.59
N ASP A 37 1.95 -2.54 -18.48
CA ASP A 37 1.22 -1.55 -17.69
C ASP A 37 2.08 -1.04 -16.53
N VAL A 38 1.66 0.07 -15.94
CA VAL A 38 2.29 0.75 -14.82
C VAL A 38 1.32 0.77 -13.65
N SER A 39 1.78 0.27 -12.51
CA SER A 39 1.07 0.39 -11.23
C SER A 39 1.40 1.75 -10.63
N ILE A 40 0.37 2.56 -10.36
CA ILE A 40 0.51 3.88 -9.74
C ILE A 40 -0.03 3.83 -8.31
N PRO A 41 0.57 4.56 -7.35
CA PRO A 41 0.07 4.59 -5.98
C PRO A 41 -1.30 5.27 -5.91
N GLU A 42 -2.23 4.66 -5.18
CA GLU A 42 -3.45 5.33 -4.73
C GLU A 42 -3.11 6.26 -3.55
N VAL A 43 -3.54 7.52 -3.61
CA VAL A 43 -3.24 8.53 -2.58
C VAL A 43 -4.51 9.24 -2.16
N ASN A 44 -4.75 9.26 -0.85
CA ASN A 44 -5.78 10.11 -0.25
C ASN A 44 -5.19 11.50 0.05
N LEU A 45 -5.67 12.53 -0.65
CA LEU A 45 -5.19 13.90 -0.50
C LEU A 45 -6.26 14.76 0.17
N PRO A 46 -6.00 15.30 1.38
CA PRO A 46 -6.88 16.30 1.97
C PRO A 46 -6.94 17.54 1.08
N LYS A 47 -8.13 18.17 1.01
CA LYS A 47 -8.34 19.38 0.20
C LYS A 47 -7.28 20.45 0.49
N GLY A 48 -6.60 20.91 -0.56
CA GLY A 48 -5.56 21.95 -0.46
C GLY A 48 -4.22 21.49 0.12
N LYS A 49 -4.04 20.19 0.40
CA LYS A 49 -2.78 19.60 0.89
C LYS A 49 -2.19 18.64 -0.14
N LEU A 50 -0.89 18.38 -0.03
CA LEU A 50 -0.15 17.42 -0.88
C LEU A 50 0.13 16.09 -0.17
N GLY A 51 -0.60 15.82 0.91
CA GLY A 51 -0.49 14.61 1.71
C GLY A 51 -0.99 14.83 3.15
N PRO A 52 -1.09 13.75 3.93
CA PRO A 52 -1.35 13.82 5.36
C PRO A 52 -0.19 14.52 6.10
N GLN A 53 -0.46 14.99 7.31
CA GLN A 53 0.58 15.54 8.18
C GLN A 53 1.54 14.42 8.62
N ASN A 54 2.84 14.70 8.62
CA ASN A 54 3.82 13.73 9.12
C ASN A 54 3.79 13.68 10.66
N LEU A 55 3.01 12.74 11.21
CA LEU A 55 2.90 12.45 12.65
C LEU A 55 3.68 11.19 13.05
N ALA A 56 4.68 10.79 12.26
CA ALA A 56 5.48 9.59 12.51
C ALA A 56 6.28 9.70 13.81
N LEU A 57 6.10 8.74 14.72
CA LEU A 57 6.93 8.64 15.92
C LEU A 57 8.23 7.87 15.67
N HIS A 58 9.23 8.15 16.50
CA HIS A 58 10.47 7.39 16.56
C HIS A 58 10.16 5.89 16.81
N PRO A 59 10.89 4.93 16.21
CA PRO A 59 10.56 3.50 16.30
C PRO A 59 10.49 2.95 17.73
N ASN A 60 11.16 3.57 18.70
CA ASN A 60 11.09 3.20 20.13
C ASN A 60 9.85 3.76 20.86
N ASN A 61 9.17 4.76 20.29
CA ASN A 61 8.02 5.44 20.90
C ASN A 61 6.68 4.95 20.31
N ARG A 62 6.72 3.96 19.43
CA ARG A 62 5.54 3.33 18.81
C ARG A 62 4.99 2.24 19.74
N THR A 63 3.86 2.53 20.37
CA THR A 63 3.22 1.71 21.41
C THR A 63 2.39 0.57 20.85
N MET A 64 1.80 0.74 19.65
CA MET A 64 0.98 -0.30 19.02
C MET A 64 1.85 -1.21 18.13
N LEU A 65 1.61 -2.52 18.19
CA LEU A 65 2.30 -3.45 17.31
C LEU A 65 1.76 -3.32 15.88
N ALA A 66 0.45 -3.47 15.69
CA ALA A 66 -0.18 -3.35 14.39
C ALA A 66 -1.47 -2.54 14.47
N PHE A 67 -1.82 -1.86 13.39
CA PHE A 67 -3.04 -1.05 13.31
C PHE A 67 -3.78 -1.18 11.98
N PHE A 68 -5.11 -1.17 12.06
CA PHE A 68 -6.03 -1.00 10.94
C PHE A 68 -7.29 -0.25 11.39
N ALA A 69 -7.75 0.67 10.55
CA ALA A 69 -9.11 1.19 10.63
C ALA A 69 -9.74 1.31 9.23
N GLY A 70 -10.94 0.76 9.05
CA GLY A 70 -11.68 0.86 7.79
C GLY A 70 -12.91 -0.04 7.72
N GLY A 71 -13.90 0.41 6.93
CA GLY A 71 -15.15 -0.32 6.72
C GLY A 71 -15.00 -1.65 6.00
N VAL A 72 -16.06 -2.47 6.09
CA VAL A 72 -16.19 -3.77 5.43
C VAL A 72 -16.34 -3.57 3.91
N HIS A 73 -15.20 -3.54 3.21
CA HIS A 73 -15.13 -3.47 1.74
C HIS A 73 -14.28 -4.63 1.24
N GLY A 74 -14.86 -5.50 0.41
CA GLY A 74 -14.22 -6.73 -0.08
C GLY A 74 -14.05 -7.82 0.99
N ASP A 75 -13.77 -9.03 0.51
CA ASP A 75 -13.77 -10.24 1.33
C ASP A 75 -12.64 -10.24 2.36
N ILE A 76 -11.44 -9.73 2.00
CA ILE A 76 -10.29 -9.70 2.91
C ILE A 76 -10.57 -8.83 4.14
N ARG A 77 -11.22 -7.67 3.98
CA ARG A 77 -11.57 -6.81 5.14
C ARG A 77 -12.64 -7.43 6.00
N GLN A 78 -13.60 -8.13 5.40
CA GLN A 78 -14.61 -8.87 6.16
C GLN A 78 -13.93 -9.92 7.04
N VAL A 79 -13.05 -10.75 6.47
CA VAL A 79 -12.29 -11.75 7.23
C VAL A 79 -11.41 -11.09 8.30
N LEU A 80 -10.70 -10.00 7.97
CA LEU A 80 -9.86 -9.27 8.93
C LEU A 80 -10.67 -8.77 10.13
N LEU A 81 -11.80 -8.09 9.88
CA LEU A 81 -12.64 -7.54 10.93
C LEU A 81 -13.28 -8.65 11.78
N GLN A 82 -13.74 -9.74 11.14
CA GLN A 82 -14.27 -10.90 11.86
C GLN A 82 -13.25 -11.52 12.81
N HIS A 83 -11.96 -11.57 12.44
CA HIS A 83 -10.92 -12.23 13.24
C HIS A 83 -10.24 -11.32 14.26
N TRP A 84 -10.09 -10.03 13.97
CA TRP A 84 -9.20 -9.15 14.74
C TRP A 84 -9.87 -7.92 15.36
N LYS A 85 -11.07 -7.53 14.91
CA LYS A 85 -11.74 -6.32 15.41
C LYS A 85 -11.91 -6.39 16.92
N ASP A 86 -11.30 -5.43 17.62
CA ASP A 86 -11.36 -5.27 19.09
C ASP A 86 -11.00 -6.55 19.89
N LYS A 87 -10.12 -7.41 19.35
CA LYS A 87 -9.79 -8.73 19.92
C LYS A 87 -8.38 -8.87 20.49
N ASP A 88 -7.48 -7.92 20.25
CA ASP A 88 -6.08 -8.00 20.68
C ASP A 88 -5.58 -6.63 21.16
N SER A 89 -4.80 -6.60 22.24
CA SER A 89 -4.29 -5.36 22.83
C SER A 89 -3.09 -4.77 22.08
N GLU A 90 -2.36 -5.57 21.31
CA GLU A 90 -1.21 -5.12 20.53
C GLU A 90 -1.57 -4.87 19.05
N VAL A 91 -2.52 -5.66 18.52
CA VAL A 91 -3.04 -5.57 17.15
C VAL A 91 -4.40 -4.88 17.17
N GLN A 92 -4.39 -3.56 16.98
CA GLN A 92 -5.56 -2.70 17.04
C GLN A 92 -6.28 -2.66 15.69
N VAL A 93 -7.47 -3.27 15.61
CA VAL A 93 -8.27 -3.34 14.38
C VAL A 93 -9.65 -2.77 14.68
N HIS A 94 -10.04 -1.74 13.93
CA HIS A 94 -11.33 -1.08 14.06
C HIS A 94 -12.02 -0.96 12.71
N GLU A 95 -13.35 -0.89 12.73
CA GLU A 95 -14.13 -0.63 11.52
C GLU A 95 -14.25 0.88 11.28
N TYR A 96 -14.72 1.61 12.29
CA TYR A 96 -14.78 3.06 12.33
C TYR A 96 -14.10 3.55 13.60
N LEU A 97 -13.30 4.60 13.47
CA LEU A 97 -12.73 5.27 14.64
C LEU A 97 -13.75 6.24 15.25
N PRO A 98 -13.76 6.39 16.58
CA PRO A 98 -14.43 7.49 17.25
C PRO A 98 -13.99 8.86 16.71
N LYS A 99 -14.87 9.87 16.74
CA LYS A 99 -14.62 11.21 16.16
C LYS A 99 -13.44 11.95 16.79
N ASP A 100 -13.10 11.62 18.04
CA ASP A 100 -12.01 12.20 18.82
C ASP A 100 -10.65 11.52 18.55
N GLN A 101 -10.62 10.42 17.78
CA GLN A 101 -9.39 9.73 17.43
C GLN A 101 -8.83 10.19 16.08
N ASP A 102 -7.54 10.50 16.07
CA ASP A 102 -6.81 10.86 14.86
C ASP A 102 -6.17 9.62 14.22
N TYR A 103 -6.74 9.21 13.08
CA TYR A 103 -6.24 8.10 12.26
C TYR A 103 -4.75 8.22 11.91
N THR A 104 -4.29 9.41 11.53
CA THR A 104 -2.89 9.63 11.12
C THR A 104 -1.95 9.49 12.32
N LYS A 105 -2.39 9.98 13.49
CA LYS A 105 -1.66 9.83 14.75
C LYS A 105 -1.55 8.36 15.17
N LEU A 106 -2.63 7.59 15.04
CA LEU A 106 -2.62 6.15 15.34
C LEU A 106 -1.65 5.39 14.43
N MET A 107 -1.65 5.66 13.12
CA MET A 107 -0.63 5.09 12.22
C MET A 107 0.80 5.47 12.63
N GLY A 108 1.02 6.72 13.06
CA GLY A 108 2.30 7.21 13.55
C GLY A 108 2.78 6.53 14.85
N GLN A 109 1.85 5.98 15.64
CA GLN A 109 2.09 5.24 16.87
C GLN A 109 2.26 3.71 16.66
N SER A 110 1.96 3.21 15.47
CA SER A 110 2.01 1.77 15.16
C SER A 110 3.30 1.35 14.47
N LYS A 111 3.81 0.17 14.82
CA LYS A 111 5.00 -0.42 14.16
C LYS A 111 4.65 -0.94 12.77
N PHE A 112 3.52 -1.63 12.65
CA PHE A 112 3.00 -2.22 11.42
C PHE A 112 1.60 -1.66 11.09
N CYS A 113 1.32 -1.44 9.82
CA CYS A 113 0.02 -0.96 9.37
C CYS A 113 -0.56 -1.97 8.39
N LEU A 114 -1.68 -2.58 8.76
CA LEU A 114 -2.32 -3.60 7.94
C LEU A 114 -2.97 -2.91 6.73
N CYS A 115 -2.66 -3.39 5.55
CA CYS A 115 -3.12 -2.87 4.27
C CYS A 115 -3.89 -3.97 3.53
N PRO A 116 -5.08 -4.37 4.03
CA PRO A 116 -5.94 -5.31 3.30
C PRO A 116 -6.54 -4.67 2.05
N SER A 117 -6.62 -5.46 0.97
CA SER A 117 -7.37 -5.08 -0.22
C SER A 117 -8.84 -4.82 0.12
N GLY A 118 -9.47 -3.97 -0.68
CA GLY A 118 -10.91 -3.73 -0.63
C GLY A 118 -11.63 -4.53 -1.72
N HIS A 119 -12.59 -3.91 -2.38
CA HIS A 119 -13.10 -4.40 -3.67
C HIS A 119 -12.01 -4.34 -4.78
N GLU A 120 -11.01 -3.48 -4.60
CA GLU A 120 -9.82 -3.37 -5.45
C GLU A 120 -8.58 -3.82 -4.66
N VAL A 121 -7.53 -4.21 -5.39
CA VAL A 121 -6.23 -4.54 -4.76
C VAL A 121 -5.51 -3.30 -4.23
N ALA A 122 -5.83 -2.13 -4.79
CA ALA A 122 -5.31 -0.85 -4.36
C ALA A 122 -5.90 -0.40 -3.01
N SER A 123 -5.09 0.33 -2.25
CA SER A 123 -5.54 0.98 -1.03
C SER A 123 -4.66 2.19 -0.74
N PRO A 124 -5.23 3.36 -0.41
CA PRO A 124 -4.45 4.54 -0.07
C PRO A 124 -3.64 4.32 1.21
N ARG A 125 -4.03 3.33 2.03
CA ARG A 125 -3.36 2.94 3.28
C ARG A 125 -1.92 2.55 3.08
N VAL A 126 -1.56 1.98 1.92
CA VAL A 126 -0.17 1.62 1.63
C VAL A 126 0.71 2.87 1.62
N VAL A 127 0.23 3.94 0.98
CA VAL A 127 0.93 5.23 0.92
C VAL A 127 0.89 5.94 2.27
N GLU A 128 -0.27 5.94 2.95
CA GLU A 128 -0.42 6.52 4.29
C GLU A 128 0.53 5.87 5.31
N ALA A 129 0.70 4.54 5.27
CA ALA A 129 1.61 3.80 6.14
C ALA A 129 3.06 4.23 5.91
N ILE A 130 3.48 4.30 4.65
CA ILE A 130 4.82 4.74 4.28
C ILE A 130 5.07 6.19 4.71
N HIS A 131 4.09 7.08 4.55
CA HIS A 131 4.17 8.48 5.03
C HIS A 131 4.34 8.55 6.54
N ALA A 132 3.55 7.77 7.28
CA ALA A 132 3.59 7.66 8.74
C ALA A 132 4.82 6.90 9.27
N GLY A 133 5.72 6.40 8.41
CA GLY A 133 6.86 5.57 8.81
C GLY A 133 6.46 4.21 9.40
N CYS A 134 5.21 3.81 9.23
CA CYS A 134 4.66 2.55 9.68
C CYS A 134 4.99 1.47 8.63
N VAL A 135 5.47 0.30 9.05
CA VAL A 135 5.81 -0.77 8.10
C VAL A 135 4.52 -1.32 7.47
N PRO A 136 4.31 -1.17 6.15
CA PRO A 136 3.10 -1.69 5.51
C PRO A 136 3.10 -3.21 5.53
N VAL A 137 1.97 -3.78 5.94
CA VAL A 137 1.67 -5.21 5.85
C VAL A 137 0.64 -5.38 4.76
N ILE A 138 1.09 -5.79 3.58
CA ILE A 138 0.24 -6.03 2.41
C ILE A 138 -0.52 -7.33 2.67
N ILE A 139 -1.85 -7.24 2.63
CA ILE A 139 -2.77 -8.39 2.78
C ILE A 139 -3.65 -8.39 1.53
N CYS A 140 -3.09 -8.89 0.43
CA CYS A 140 -3.74 -8.87 -0.87
C CYS A 140 -3.11 -9.92 -1.77
N ASP A 141 -3.92 -10.57 -2.59
CA ASP A 141 -3.45 -11.43 -3.67
C ASP A 141 -3.33 -10.64 -4.98
N ASN A 142 -2.42 -11.06 -5.86
CA ASN A 142 -2.32 -10.57 -7.25
C ASN A 142 -2.07 -9.05 -7.42
N TYR A 143 -1.68 -8.34 -6.36
CA TYR A 143 -1.37 -6.92 -6.47
C TYR A 143 0.04 -6.68 -7.00
N SER A 144 0.15 -6.10 -8.19
CA SER A 144 1.41 -5.55 -8.67
C SER A 144 1.68 -4.21 -7.98
N LEU A 145 2.46 -4.23 -6.90
CA LEU A 145 2.73 -3.04 -6.09
C LEU A 145 3.41 -1.92 -6.90
N PRO A 146 3.12 -0.63 -6.62
CA PRO A 146 3.72 0.49 -7.32
C PRO A 146 5.25 0.48 -7.24
N PHE A 147 5.90 0.90 -8.34
CA PHE A 147 7.36 1.03 -8.44
C PHE A 147 8.16 -0.26 -8.21
N SER A 148 7.55 -1.44 -8.32
CA SER A 148 8.23 -2.74 -8.15
C SER A 148 9.36 -2.98 -9.17
N ASP A 149 9.42 -2.18 -10.23
CA ASP A 149 10.53 -2.19 -11.21
C ASP A 149 11.86 -1.72 -10.64
N VAL A 150 11.82 -0.92 -9.58
CA VAL A 150 12.99 -0.28 -8.97
C VAL A 150 13.05 -0.47 -7.46
N LEU A 151 11.90 -0.68 -6.80
CA LEU A 151 11.81 -0.89 -5.35
C LEU A 151 11.55 -2.36 -5.04
N ASN A 152 12.42 -2.96 -4.23
CA ASN A 152 12.17 -4.28 -3.67
C ASN A 152 11.30 -4.16 -2.40
N TRP A 153 10.00 -4.41 -2.54
CA TRP A 153 9.01 -4.32 -1.46
C TRP A 153 9.33 -5.22 -0.25
N SER A 154 9.96 -6.38 -0.44
CA SER A 154 10.37 -7.27 0.65
C SER A 154 11.35 -6.62 1.65
N GLN A 155 12.03 -5.54 1.24
CA GLN A 155 13.00 -4.84 2.08
C GLN A 155 12.35 -3.85 3.05
N PHE A 156 11.09 -3.47 2.85
CA PHE A 156 10.40 -2.45 3.66
C PHE A 156 8.93 -2.75 3.96
N SER A 157 8.42 -3.92 3.57
CA SER A 157 7.05 -4.36 3.84
C SER A 157 7.01 -5.83 4.25
N LEU A 158 5.87 -6.26 4.78
CA LEU A 158 5.52 -7.67 4.90
C LEU A 158 4.38 -7.97 3.93
N ASN A 159 4.39 -9.13 3.29
CA ASN A 159 3.25 -9.64 2.52
C ASN A 159 2.78 -10.95 3.18
N ILE A 160 1.61 -10.92 3.79
CA ILE A 160 1.05 -12.06 4.50
C ILE A 160 -0.49 -12.07 4.37
N PRO A 161 -1.12 -13.26 4.33
CA PRO A 161 -2.57 -13.35 4.40
C PRO A 161 -3.07 -13.13 5.84
N VAL A 162 -4.38 -12.96 6.02
CA VAL A 162 -5.01 -12.61 7.31
C VAL A 162 -4.67 -13.64 8.40
N GLU A 163 -4.61 -14.91 8.06
CA GLU A 163 -4.36 -16.02 9.00
C GLU A 163 -2.93 -15.96 9.57
N LYS A 164 -2.01 -15.28 8.88
CA LYS A 164 -0.61 -15.12 9.29
C LYS A 164 -0.35 -13.82 10.04
N ILE A 165 -1.35 -12.99 10.35
CA ILE A 165 -1.17 -11.81 11.22
C ILE A 165 -0.49 -12.15 12.58
N PRO A 166 -0.71 -13.31 13.23
CA PRO A 166 0.02 -13.67 14.44
C PRO A 166 1.55 -13.73 14.26
N TYR A 167 2.04 -13.93 13.03
CA TYR A 167 3.47 -13.89 12.70
C TYR A 167 4.10 -12.53 13.02
N ILE A 168 3.35 -11.43 12.94
CA ILE A 168 3.86 -10.08 13.21
C ILE A 168 4.43 -9.99 14.63
N LYS A 169 3.79 -10.66 15.62
CA LYS A 169 4.26 -10.74 17.01
C LYS A 169 5.63 -11.43 17.14
N ARG A 170 5.99 -12.27 16.18
CA ARG A 170 7.26 -13.02 16.14
C ARG A 170 8.37 -12.29 15.38
N VAL A 171 8.08 -11.13 14.79
CA VAL A 171 9.09 -10.34 14.07
C VAL A 171 10.08 -9.76 15.08
N SER A 172 11.35 -10.15 14.95
CA SER A 172 12.40 -9.65 15.85
C SER A 172 12.57 -8.13 15.75
N ARG A 173 12.98 -7.50 16.84
CA ARG A 173 13.26 -6.05 16.89
C ARG A 173 14.22 -5.62 15.77
N ASN A 174 15.26 -6.41 15.51
CA ASN A 174 16.25 -6.13 14.45
C ASN A 174 15.63 -6.16 13.06
N LYS A 175 14.75 -7.14 12.77
CA LYS A 175 14.02 -7.20 11.50
C LYS A 175 13.08 -6.01 11.36
N TYR A 176 12.32 -5.68 12.40
CA TYR A 176 11.45 -4.50 12.41
C TYR A 176 12.23 -3.21 12.15
N LEU A 177 13.33 -2.96 12.87
CA LEU A 177 14.14 -1.75 12.68
C LEU A 177 14.69 -1.64 11.26
N ARG A 178 15.12 -2.76 10.66
CA ARG A 178 15.56 -2.78 9.26
C ARG A 178 14.44 -2.39 8.31
N LEU A 179 13.25 -2.98 8.46
CA LEU A 179 12.07 -2.65 7.65
C LEU A 179 11.71 -1.16 7.80
N HIS A 180 11.59 -0.67 9.04
CA HIS A 180 11.26 0.72 9.34
C HIS A 180 12.26 1.71 8.73
N MET A 181 13.57 1.45 8.85
CA MET A 181 14.59 2.30 8.23
C MET A 181 14.48 2.33 6.70
N ASN A 182 14.14 1.20 6.08
CA ASN A 182 13.91 1.16 4.64
C ASN A 182 12.61 1.87 4.24
N VAL A 183 11.54 1.81 5.04
CA VAL A 183 10.33 2.63 4.85
C VAL A 183 10.69 4.11 4.80
N LEU A 184 11.48 4.59 5.77
CA LEU A 184 11.90 6.00 5.80
C LEU A 184 12.73 6.41 4.57
N ARG A 185 13.56 5.50 4.04
CA ARG A 185 14.34 5.72 2.82
C ARG A 185 13.47 5.82 1.58
N VAL A 186 12.50 4.92 1.42
CA VAL A 186 11.62 4.90 0.25
C VAL A 186 10.51 5.94 0.32
N ARG A 187 10.20 6.48 1.51
CA ARG A 187 9.12 7.44 1.74
C ARG A 187 9.07 8.59 0.74
N ARG A 188 10.23 9.13 0.35
CA ARG A 188 10.32 10.22 -0.63
C ARG A 188 9.68 9.89 -1.98
N HIS A 189 9.70 8.62 -2.38
CA HIS A 189 9.13 8.10 -3.64
C HIS A 189 7.61 8.05 -3.64
N PHE A 190 6.99 8.22 -2.47
CA PHE A 190 5.54 8.22 -2.31
C PHE A 190 5.01 9.61 -1.93
N LEU A 191 5.85 10.66 -1.94
CA LEU A 191 5.43 12.03 -1.68
C LEU A 191 5.09 12.76 -2.98
N ILE A 192 4.06 13.61 -2.93
CA ILE A 192 3.75 14.57 -3.97
C ILE A 192 4.35 15.92 -3.56
N ASN A 193 5.14 16.54 -4.44
CA ASN A 193 5.72 17.85 -4.19
C ASN A 193 5.22 18.87 -5.21
N ARG A 194 5.15 20.14 -4.80
CA ARG A 194 4.96 21.28 -5.70
C ARG A 194 5.95 22.38 -5.28
N PRO A 195 6.98 22.72 -6.09
CA PRO A 195 7.33 22.09 -7.37
C PRO A 195 7.76 20.62 -7.21
N LEU A 196 7.74 19.87 -8.32
CA LEU A 196 8.18 18.47 -8.34
C LEU A 196 9.64 18.37 -7.88
N LYS A 197 9.97 17.32 -7.12
CA LYS A 197 11.33 17.06 -6.61
C LYS A 197 11.90 15.78 -7.21
N PRO A 198 13.23 15.67 -7.39
CA PRO A 198 13.84 14.43 -7.85
C PRO A 198 13.40 13.23 -7.02
N PHE A 199 13.05 12.16 -7.72
CA PHE A 199 12.57 10.89 -7.14
C PHE A 199 11.27 10.97 -6.33
N ASP A 200 10.49 12.04 -6.47
CA ASP A 200 9.14 12.07 -5.90
C ASP A 200 8.17 11.16 -6.67
N MET A 201 6.94 11.03 -6.18
CA MET A 201 5.96 10.10 -6.75
C MET A 201 5.72 10.33 -8.24
N MET A 202 5.66 11.60 -8.68
CA MET A 202 5.43 11.91 -10.09
C MET A 202 6.63 11.50 -10.95
N HIS A 203 7.85 11.76 -10.49
CA HIS A 203 9.05 11.29 -11.20
C HIS A 203 9.13 9.76 -11.26
N MET A 204 8.74 9.07 -10.19
CA MET A 204 8.73 7.60 -10.15
C MET A 204 7.69 7.01 -11.11
N ILE A 205 6.52 7.64 -11.24
CA ILE A 205 5.48 7.26 -12.24
C ILE A 205 6.02 7.48 -13.66
N LEU A 206 6.58 8.65 -13.94
CA LEU A 206 7.15 8.96 -15.26
C LEU A 206 8.30 8.01 -15.62
N HIS A 207 9.14 7.65 -14.65
CA HIS A 207 10.19 6.67 -14.84
C HIS A 207 9.63 5.28 -15.19
N SER A 208 8.58 4.84 -14.47
CA SER A 208 7.93 3.55 -14.74
C SER A 208 7.32 3.50 -16.15
N LEU A 209 6.67 4.59 -16.58
CA LEU A 209 6.15 4.75 -17.95
C LEU A 209 7.27 4.71 -18.99
N TRP A 210 8.37 5.42 -18.72
CA TRP A 210 9.53 5.45 -19.61
C TRP A 210 10.14 4.05 -19.79
N LEU A 211 10.26 3.25 -18.71
CA LEU A 211 10.75 1.86 -18.79
C LEU A 211 9.89 0.98 -19.73
N ARG A 212 8.56 1.15 -19.72
CA ARG A 212 7.66 0.38 -20.63
C ARG A 212 7.82 0.80 -22.08
N ARG A 213 8.07 2.08 -22.34
CA ARG A 213 8.27 2.60 -23.70
C ARG A 213 9.54 2.04 -24.36
N LEU A 214 10.58 1.77 -23.57
CA LEU A 214 11.88 1.34 -24.08
C LEU A 214 11.94 -0.16 -24.46
N ASN A 215 10.86 -0.93 -24.28
CA ASN A 215 10.82 -2.38 -24.50
C ASN A 215 11.91 -3.17 -23.75
N PHE A 216 12.42 -2.67 -22.62
CA PHE A 216 13.31 -3.46 -21.77
C PHE A 216 12.53 -4.66 -21.22
N LYS A 217 13.08 -5.87 -21.35
CA LYS A 217 12.56 -7.07 -20.67
C LYS A 217 12.71 -6.86 -19.16
N LEU A 218 11.73 -6.26 -18.52
CA LEU A 218 11.63 -6.21 -17.06
C LEU A 218 11.52 -7.66 -16.59
N MET A 219 12.56 -8.12 -15.90
CA MET A 219 12.55 -9.45 -15.30
C MET A 219 11.44 -9.46 -14.26
N ALA A 220 10.47 -10.35 -14.42
CA ALA A 220 9.43 -10.54 -13.41
C ALA A 220 10.11 -10.90 -12.09
N SER A 221 9.81 -10.17 -11.02
CA SER A 221 10.14 -10.61 -9.68
C SER A 221 9.37 -11.91 -9.43
N ASN A 222 10.08 -13.03 -9.38
CA ASN A 222 9.50 -14.27 -8.89
C ASN A 222 9.03 -14.04 -7.45
N SER A 223 7.78 -14.44 -7.22
CA SER A 223 6.99 -14.30 -5.99
C SER A 223 7.73 -14.72 -4.72
#